data_AF-A0A926BV71-F1
#
_entry.id   AF-A0A926BV71-F1
#
_cell.length_a   1.000
_cell.length_b   1.000
_cell.length_c   1.000
_cell.angle_alpha   90.00
_cell.angle_beta   90.00
_cell.angle_gamma   90.00
#
_symmetry.space_group_name_H-M   'P 1'
#
loop_
_entity.id
_entity.type
_entity.pdbx_description
1 polymer ?
#
loop_
_entity_poly.entity_id
_entity_poly.type
_entity_poly.pdbx_seq_one_letter_code
_entity_poly.pdbx_strand_id
1 'polypeptide(L)'
;MAVSTRQGVLEFVGDLPSTAQGSSSAEVRGHSDWYILLAVFGLLFFSVAFVYSASSTFAGARTGSTETFFWSHAIRVIAGIAIMLFVARVDYHWLERWSKPMLLISLAMLVYVMLDGARMKGAARWIDLGPISFQPSEFAKFALILHLAVMLADKREYIGDLKNAFMPMLFWIAC
;
A
#
# COMPACT_ATOMS: atom_id res chain seq x y z
N MET A 1 6.43 59.76 21.55
CA MET A 1 5.68 59.60 20.29
C MET A 1 5.63 58.17 19.73
N ALA A 2 6.52 57.23 20.11
CA ALA A 2 6.53 55.86 19.57
C ALA A 2 5.49 54.88 20.17
N VAL A 3 4.79 55.25 21.25
CA VAL A 3 3.80 54.38 21.93
C VAL A 3 2.44 54.42 21.23
N SER A 4 2.04 55.56 20.66
CA SER A 4 0.75 55.74 19.99
C SER A 4 0.62 54.92 18.71
N THR A 5 1.73 54.72 17.98
CA THR A 5 1.74 53.92 16.74
C THR A 5 1.53 52.43 17.01
N ARG A 6 2.00 51.91 18.16
CA ARG A 6 1.78 50.50 18.54
C ARG A 6 0.33 50.20 18.90
N GLN A 7 -0.37 51.16 19.51
CA GLN A 7 -1.79 50.98 19.85
C GLN A 7 -2.67 50.94 18.60
N GLY A 8 -2.41 51.79 17.61
CA GLY A 8 -3.15 51.77 16.34
C GLY A 8 -2.95 50.48 15.52
N VAL A 9 -1.76 49.86 15.58
CA VAL A 9 -1.52 48.57 14.92
C VAL A 9 -2.27 47.42 15.63
N LEU A 10 -2.38 47.46 16.96
CA LEU A 10 -3.11 46.43 17.71
C LEU A 10 -4.63 46.55 17.54
N GLU A 11 -5.15 47.76 17.39
CA GLU A 11 -6.56 48.01 17.04
C GLU A 11 -6.85 47.54 15.60
N PHE A 12 -5.95 47.83 14.65
CA PHE A 12 -6.06 47.36 13.26
C PHE A 12 -6.00 45.83 13.11
N VAL A 13 -5.21 45.14 13.94
CA VAL A 13 -5.16 43.67 13.97
C VAL A 13 -6.42 43.07 14.63
N GLY A 14 -7.04 43.77 15.58
CA GLY A 14 -8.30 43.36 16.22
C GLY A 14 -9.53 43.46 15.32
N ASP A 15 -9.51 44.37 14.34
CA ASP A 15 -10.60 44.60 13.38
C ASP A 15 -10.48 43.78 12.08
N LEU A 16 -9.48 42.89 11.98
CA LEU A 16 -9.44 41.97 10.84
C LEU A 16 -10.67 41.05 10.91
N PRO A 17 -11.50 41.00 9.85
CA PRO A 17 -12.66 40.13 9.84
C PRO A 17 -12.21 38.68 10.09
N SER A 18 -12.88 38.02 11.03
CA SER A 18 -12.69 36.62 11.43
C SER A 18 -12.72 35.61 10.26
N THR A 19 -13.03 36.06 9.04
CA THR A 19 -13.01 35.28 7.81
C THR A 19 -11.59 34.90 7.36
N ALA A 20 -10.54 35.58 7.83
CA ALA A 20 -9.16 35.25 7.50
C ALA A 20 -8.53 34.18 8.42
N GLN A 21 -9.19 33.81 9.52
CA GLN A 21 -8.76 32.72 10.43
C GLN A 21 -9.42 31.37 10.13
N GLY A 22 -10.12 31.25 8.99
CA GLY A 22 -10.55 29.97 8.43
C GLY A 22 -9.40 29.28 7.67
N SER A 23 -8.24 29.09 8.29
CA SER A 23 -7.18 28.30 7.67
C SER A 23 -7.61 26.83 7.61
N SER A 24 -7.65 26.29 6.39
CA SER A 24 -7.25 24.91 6.14
C SER A 24 -8.05 23.83 6.86
N SER A 25 -9.37 23.91 6.81
CA SER A 25 -10.22 22.71 6.80
C SER A 25 -10.75 22.51 5.40
N ALA A 26 -9.84 22.34 4.43
CA ALA A 26 -10.18 21.59 3.24
C ALA A 26 -10.45 20.18 3.74
N GLU A 27 -11.72 19.92 4.05
CA GLU A 27 -12.27 18.60 4.22
C GLU A 27 -11.82 17.82 2.98
N VAL A 28 -10.75 17.02 3.12
CA VAL A 28 -10.36 16.00 2.14
C VAL A 28 -11.47 14.97 2.25
N ARG A 29 -12.63 15.32 1.69
CA ARG A 29 -13.67 14.38 1.34
C ARG A 29 -12.95 13.36 0.50
N GLY A 30 -12.95 12.11 0.96
CA GLY A 30 -12.39 10.98 0.21
C GLY A 30 -13.09 10.91 -1.14
N HIS A 31 -12.58 11.67 -2.11
CA HIS A 31 -12.97 11.56 -3.49
C HIS A 31 -12.34 10.26 -3.91
N SER A 32 -13.11 9.17 -3.79
CA SER A 32 -12.70 7.89 -4.32
C SER A 32 -12.38 8.12 -5.78
N ASP A 33 -11.11 8.04 -6.11
CA ASP A 33 -10.59 8.42 -7.42
C ASP A 33 -11.09 7.38 -8.42
N TRP A 34 -12.30 7.62 -8.94
CA TRP A 34 -13.05 6.63 -9.70
C TRP A 34 -12.29 6.21 -10.96
N TYR A 35 -11.42 7.09 -11.46
CA TYR A 35 -10.46 6.83 -12.54
C TYR A 35 -9.49 5.69 -12.19
N ILE A 36 -8.97 5.65 -10.96
CA ILE A 36 -8.06 4.58 -10.50
C ILE A 36 -8.83 3.26 -10.44
N LEU A 37 -10.06 3.27 -9.90
CA LEU A 37 -10.91 2.08 -9.87
C LEU A 37 -11.22 1.58 -11.28
N LEU A 38 -11.57 2.49 -12.20
CA LEU A 38 -11.82 2.16 -13.60
C LEU A 38 -10.58 1.51 -14.26
N ALA A 39 -9.40 2.08 -14.03
CA ALA A 39 -8.14 1.52 -14.54
C ALA A 39 -7.89 0.11 -14.00
N VAL A 40 -8.08 -0.12 -12.70
CA VAL A 40 -7.93 -1.45 -12.07
C VAL A 40 -8.88 -2.46 -12.70
N PHE A 41 -10.17 -2.13 -12.83
CA PHE A 41 -11.14 -3.03 -13.48
C PHE A 41 -10.79 -3.29 -14.95
N GLY A 42 -10.37 -2.26 -15.69
CA GLY A 42 -9.91 -2.42 -17.07
C GLY A 42 -8.74 -3.40 -17.21
N LEU A 43 -7.73 -3.28 -16.34
CA LEU A 43 -6.60 -4.21 -16.29
C LEU A 43 -7.02 -5.63 -15.88
N LEU A 44 -8.00 -5.78 -14.97
CA LEU A 44 -8.52 -7.09 -14.58
C LEU A 44 -9.24 -7.80 -15.73
N PHE A 45 -10.10 -7.09 -16.48
CA PHE A 45 -10.76 -7.65 -17.66
C PHE A 45 -9.75 -8.07 -18.72
N PHE A 46 -8.73 -7.24 -18.97
CA PHE A 46 -7.64 -7.57 -19.89
C PHE A 46 -6.86 -8.80 -19.44
N SER A 47 -6.59 -8.94 -18.13
CA SER A 47 -5.92 -10.12 -17.55
C SER A 47 -6.70 -11.41 -17.79
N VAL A 48 -8.01 -11.41 -17.53
CA VAL A 48 -8.86 -12.61 -17.72
C VAL A 48 -8.94 -12.99 -19.20
N ALA A 49 -9.07 -12.01 -20.10
CA ALA A 49 -9.06 -12.25 -21.55
C ALA A 49 -7.73 -12.87 -22.01
N PHE A 50 -6.60 -12.39 -21.49
CA PHE A 50 -5.28 -12.93 -21.81
C PHE A 50 -5.10 -14.36 -21.30
N VAL A 51 -5.52 -14.65 -20.07
CA VAL A 51 -5.44 -16.02 -19.50
C VAL A 51 -6.34 -16.99 -20.26
N TYR A 52 -7.53 -16.56 -20.69
CA TYR A 52 -8.40 -17.37 -21.54
C TYR A 52 -7.74 -17.70 -22.89
N SER A 53 -7.07 -16.71 -23.51
CA SER A 53 -6.31 -16.91 -24.75
C SER A 53 -5.12 -17.86 -24.58
N ALA A 54 -4.33 -17.67 -23.51
CA ALA A 54 -3.20 -18.53 -23.20
C ALA A 54 -3.62 -19.96 -22.83
N SER A 55 -4.75 -20.13 -22.12
CA SER A 55 -5.27 -21.44 -21.73
C SER A 55 -5.84 -22.21 -22.93
N SER A 56 -6.56 -21.54 -23.84
CA SER A 56 -7.15 -22.19 -25.03
C SER A 56 -6.08 -22.71 -26.00
N THR A 57 -4.96 -22.00 -26.15
CA THR A 57 -3.81 -22.44 -26.96
C THR A 57 -3.04 -23.59 -26.30
N PHE A 58 -2.90 -23.61 -24.97
CA PHE A 58 -2.25 -24.70 -24.24
C PHE A 58 -3.07 -26.00 -24.20
N ALA A 59 -4.40 -25.89 -24.13
CA ALA A 59 -5.31 -27.03 -24.08
C ALA A 59 -5.41 -27.82 -25.40
N GLY A 60 -5.15 -27.17 -26.53
CA GLY A 60 -5.04 -27.86 -27.83
C GLY A 60 -3.82 -28.76 -27.95
N ALA A 61 -2.80 -28.59 -27.10
CA ALA A 61 -1.51 -29.25 -27.24
C ALA A 61 -1.29 -30.47 -26.34
N ARG A 62 -1.89 -30.54 -25.14
CA ARG A 62 -1.79 -31.71 -24.24
C ARG A 62 -3.05 -31.91 -23.41
N THR A 63 -3.53 -33.15 -23.41
CA THR A 63 -4.63 -33.70 -22.63
C THR A 63 -4.59 -33.23 -21.17
N GLY A 64 -5.49 -32.33 -20.77
CA GLY A 64 -5.59 -31.81 -19.40
C GLY A 64 -6.42 -30.54 -19.27
N SER A 65 -7.75 -30.68 -19.36
CA SER A 65 -8.80 -29.74 -18.92
C SER A 65 -8.42 -28.23 -18.85
N THR A 66 -8.66 -27.48 -19.94
CA THR A 66 -8.63 -26.00 -20.01
C THR A 66 -9.33 -25.31 -18.83
N GLU A 67 -10.36 -25.97 -18.31
CA GLU A 67 -11.25 -25.47 -17.27
C GLU A 67 -10.55 -25.27 -15.92
N THR A 68 -9.55 -26.10 -15.57
CA THR A 68 -8.92 -26.02 -14.24
C THR A 68 -8.02 -24.80 -14.09
N PHE A 69 -7.28 -24.40 -15.13
CA PHE A 69 -6.44 -23.20 -15.11
C PHE A 69 -7.28 -21.92 -15.10
N PHE A 70 -8.34 -21.88 -15.90
CA PHE A 70 -9.25 -20.75 -15.92
C PHE A 70 -9.96 -20.59 -14.57
N TRP A 71 -10.50 -21.67 -14.01
CA TRP A 71 -11.20 -21.64 -12.73
C TRP A 71 -10.28 -21.23 -11.57
N SER A 72 -9.04 -21.74 -11.56
CA SER A 72 -8.03 -21.34 -10.56
C SER A 72 -7.67 -19.86 -10.65
N HIS A 73 -7.56 -19.30 -11.86
CA HIS A 73 -7.32 -17.87 -12.05
C HIS A 73 -8.52 -17.03 -11.64
N ALA A 74 -9.74 -17.44 -12.02
CA ALA A 74 -10.97 -16.75 -11.67
C ALA A 74 -11.17 -16.66 -10.15
N ILE A 75 -10.93 -17.75 -9.40
CA ILE A 75 -11.00 -17.75 -7.93
C ILE A 75 -10.00 -16.75 -7.34
N ARG A 76 -8.76 -16.71 -7.84
CA ARG A 76 -7.72 -15.78 -7.37
C ARG A 76 -8.09 -14.32 -7.64
N VAL A 77 -8.65 -14.03 -8.82
CA VAL A 77 -9.14 -12.68 -9.17
C VAL A 77 -10.28 -12.25 -8.25
N ILE A 78 -11.27 -13.12 -8.04
CA ILE A 78 -12.41 -12.83 -7.15
C ILE A 78 -11.94 -12.61 -5.71
N ALA A 79 -11.04 -13.47 -5.21
CA ALA A 79 -10.44 -13.31 -3.88
C ALA A 79 -9.69 -11.98 -3.76
N GLY A 80 -8.92 -11.60 -4.78
CA GLY A 80 -8.20 -10.31 -4.83
C GLY A 80 -9.14 -9.11 -4.78
N ILE A 81 -10.24 -9.14 -5.54
CA ILE A 81 -11.26 -8.07 -5.52
C ILE A 81 -11.92 -7.98 -4.13
N ALA A 82 -12.27 -9.12 -3.53
CA ALA A 82 -12.87 -9.14 -2.19
C ALA A 82 -11.92 -8.54 -1.13
N ILE A 83 -10.63 -8.91 -1.17
CA ILE A 83 -9.61 -8.35 -0.27
C ILE A 83 -9.45 -6.85 -0.50
N MET A 84 -9.39 -6.39 -1.76
CA MET A 84 -9.29 -4.97 -2.10
C MET A 84 -10.46 -4.17 -1.52
N LEU A 85 -11.70 -4.63 -1.71
CA LEU A 85 -12.90 -3.95 -1.21
C LEU A 85 -12.97 -3.96 0.32
N PHE A 86 -12.46 -5.01 0.97
CA PHE A 86 -12.35 -5.09 2.42
C PHE A 86 -11.32 -4.10 2.96
N VAL A 87 -10.09 -4.14 2.43
CA VAL A 87 -8.99 -3.25 2.87
C VAL A 87 -9.32 -1.78 2.59
N ALA A 88 -10.01 -1.47 1.48
CA ALA A 88 -10.46 -0.11 1.17
C ALA A 88 -11.46 0.46 2.21
N ARG A 89 -12.06 -0.39 3.05
CA ARG A 89 -12.93 0.04 4.15
C ARG A 89 -12.24 0.06 5.51
N VAL A 90 -11.00 -0.42 5.62
CA VAL A 90 -10.24 -0.40 6.88
C VAL A 90 -9.71 1.01 7.12
N ASP A 91 -9.87 1.51 8.34
CA ASP A 91 -9.34 2.81 8.76
C ASP A 91 -7.81 2.83 8.69
N TYR A 92 -7.25 3.85 8.05
CA TYR A 92 -5.81 4.00 7.89
C TYR A 92 -5.08 4.17 9.23
N HIS A 93 -5.73 4.70 10.28
CA HIS A 93 -5.13 4.82 11.61
C HIS A 93 -4.86 3.46 12.25
N TRP A 94 -5.71 2.47 11.95
CA TRP A 94 -5.46 1.11 12.38
C TRP A 94 -4.23 0.57 11.66
N LEU A 95 -4.16 0.78 10.34
CA LEU A 95 -3.03 0.33 9.52
C LEU A 95 -1.70 0.97 9.97
N GLU A 96 -1.72 2.22 10.39
CA GLU A 96 -0.58 2.94 10.96
C GLU A 96 -0.04 2.26 12.24
N ARG A 97 -0.93 1.94 13.19
CA ARG A 97 -0.55 1.28 14.45
C ARG A 97 0.02 -0.13 14.22
N TRP A 98 -0.48 -0.85 13.22
CA TRP A 98 -0.06 -2.22 12.89
C TRP A 98 1.13 -2.28 11.92
N SER A 99 1.60 -1.14 11.44
CA SER A 99 2.73 -1.06 10.50
C SER A 99 4.00 -1.75 11.01
N LYS A 100 4.45 -1.44 12.24
CA LYS A 100 5.65 -2.03 12.86
C LYS A 100 5.55 -3.55 13.02
N PRO A 101 4.48 -4.13 13.62
CA PRO A 101 4.37 -5.58 13.73
C PRO A 101 4.22 -6.26 12.37
N MET A 102 3.51 -5.68 11.39
CA MET A 102 3.44 -6.24 10.03
C MET A 102 4.82 -6.35 9.39
N LEU A 103 5.67 -5.33 9.58
CA LEU A 103 7.04 -5.36 9.09
C LEU A 103 7.86 -6.47 9.77
N LEU A 104 7.78 -6.59 11.09
CA LEU A 104 8.51 -7.63 11.84
C LEU A 104 8.08 -9.04 11.43
N ILE A 105 6.76 -9.25 11.23
CA ILE A 105 6.21 -10.51 10.73
C ILE A 105 6.72 -10.80 9.33
N SER A 106 6.79 -9.78 8.46
CA SER A 106 7.29 -9.96 7.11
C SER A 106 8.77 -10.37 7.11
N LEU A 107 9.60 -9.76 7.96
CA LEU A 107 11.00 -10.12 8.13
C LEU A 107 11.14 -11.57 8.62
N ALA A 108 10.33 -11.96 9.62
CA ALA A 108 10.31 -13.33 10.12
C ALA A 108 9.93 -14.34 9.04
N MET A 109 8.95 -14.01 8.19
CA MET A 109 8.57 -14.86 7.05
C MET A 109 9.68 -14.97 6.00
N LEU A 110 10.43 -13.89 5.74
CA LEU A 110 11.58 -13.93 4.83
C LEU A 110 12.71 -14.82 5.38
N VAL A 111 13.02 -14.68 6.67
CA VAL A 111 13.99 -15.56 7.33
C VAL A 111 13.53 -17.02 7.27
N TYR A 112 12.25 -17.28 7.53
CA TYR A 112 11.68 -18.62 7.46
C TYR A 112 11.80 -19.23 6.05
N VAL A 113 11.46 -18.49 4.99
CA VAL A 113 11.57 -19.00 3.62
C VAL A 113 13.02 -19.26 3.21
N MET A 114 13.97 -18.54 3.79
CA MET A 114 15.40 -18.76 3.56
C MET A 114 15.89 -20.08 4.18
N LEU A 115 15.28 -20.52 5.29
CA LEU A 115 15.63 -21.75 6.00
C LEU A 115 14.88 -22.98 5.45
N ASP A 116 13.58 -22.85 5.19
CA ASP A 116 12.67 -23.98 4.93
C ASP A 116 11.69 -23.73 3.76
N GLY A 117 11.97 -22.75 2.90
CA GLY A 117 11.09 -22.43 1.77
C GLY A 117 11.00 -23.55 0.74
N ALA A 118 9.80 -23.75 0.18
CA ALA A 118 9.58 -24.71 -0.88
C ALA A 118 10.45 -24.36 -2.10
N ARG A 119 11.26 -25.32 -2.54
CA ARG A 119 12.18 -25.15 -3.68
C ARG A 119 11.43 -25.37 -4.98
N MET A 120 10.76 -24.33 -5.48
CA MET A 120 10.30 -24.33 -6.87
C MET A 120 11.44 -23.88 -7.78
N LYS A 121 11.79 -24.71 -8.78
CA LYS A 121 12.84 -24.41 -9.78
C LYS A 121 14.22 -24.05 -9.18
N GLY A 122 14.61 -24.69 -8.07
CA GLY A 122 15.96 -24.58 -7.50
C GLY A 122 16.18 -23.41 -6.52
N ALA A 123 15.18 -22.57 -6.27
CA ALA A 123 15.26 -21.49 -5.27
C ALA A 123 14.08 -21.56 -4.28
N ALA A 124 14.38 -21.46 -2.99
CA ALA A 124 13.37 -21.36 -1.93
C ALA A 124 12.79 -19.94 -1.92
N ARG A 125 11.62 -19.74 -2.53
CA ARG A 125 10.96 -18.42 -2.66
C ARG A 125 9.48 -18.41 -2.30
N TRP A 126 8.89 -19.60 -2.19
CA TRP A 126 7.47 -19.78 -1.98
C TRP A 126 7.26 -20.61 -0.72
N ILE A 127 6.25 -20.23 0.05
CA ILE A 127 5.71 -21.06 1.11
C ILE A 127 4.51 -21.77 0.49
N ASP A 128 4.66 -23.06 0.23
CA ASP A 128 3.56 -23.88 -0.28
C ASP A 128 2.70 -24.34 0.89
N LEU A 129 1.49 -23.79 0.99
CA LEU A 129 0.49 -24.15 1.99
C LEU A 129 -0.47 -25.24 1.45
N GLY A 130 -0.05 -26.00 0.43
CA GLY A 130 -0.88 -26.97 -0.29
C GLY A 130 -1.53 -26.36 -1.53
N PRO A 131 -2.83 -25.98 -1.51
CA PRO A 131 -3.53 -25.42 -2.67
C PRO A 131 -3.17 -23.96 -2.97
N ILE A 132 -2.50 -23.28 -2.03
CA ILE A 132 -2.10 -21.88 -2.16
C ILE A 132 -0.59 -21.79 -1.93
N SER A 133 0.10 -21.17 -2.88
CA SER A 133 1.50 -20.79 -2.73
C SER A 133 1.54 -19.32 -2.34
N PHE A 134 2.13 -19.02 -1.19
CA PHE A 134 2.28 -17.65 -0.70
C PHE A 134 3.72 -17.18 -0.89
N GLN A 135 3.90 -15.96 -1.40
CA GLN A 135 5.22 -15.38 -1.61
C GLN A 135 5.50 -14.33 -0.53
N PRO A 136 6.40 -14.62 0.44
CA PRO A 136 6.71 -13.69 1.53
C PRO A 136 7.19 -12.31 1.08
N SER A 137 7.92 -12.24 -0.04
CA SER A 137 8.44 -10.98 -0.58
C SER A 137 7.35 -10.02 -1.05
N GLU A 138 6.18 -10.52 -1.48
CA GLU A 138 5.06 -9.65 -1.84
C GLU A 138 4.52 -8.95 -0.59
N PHE A 139 4.32 -9.69 0.48
CA PHE A 139 3.87 -9.14 1.76
C PHE A 139 4.90 -8.17 2.37
N ALA A 140 6.19 -8.49 2.30
CA ALA A 140 7.25 -7.63 2.80
C ALA A 140 7.31 -6.27 2.07
N LYS A 141 7.13 -6.23 0.75
CA LYS A 141 7.07 -4.95 0.01
C LYS A 141 5.92 -4.07 0.54
N PHE A 142 4.73 -4.64 0.74
CA PHE A 142 3.59 -3.89 1.27
C PHE A 142 3.85 -3.40 2.70
N ALA A 143 4.35 -4.26 3.59
CA ALA A 143 4.67 -3.89 4.97
C ALA A 143 5.75 -2.81 5.06
N LEU A 144 6.77 -2.88 4.20
CA LEU A 144 7.85 -1.91 4.11
C LEU A 144 7.34 -0.54 3.63
N ILE A 145 6.58 -0.49 2.53
CA ILE A 145 6.03 0.77 2.01
C ILE A 145 5.13 1.42 3.06
N LEU A 146 4.28 0.63 3.73
CA LEU A 146 3.42 1.13 4.80
C LEU A 146 4.25 1.70 5.96
N HIS A 147 5.29 1.00 6.40
CA HIS A 147 6.15 1.47 7.48
C HIS A 147 6.94 2.72 7.14
N LEU A 148 7.47 2.79 5.93
CA LEU A 148 8.13 3.98 5.44
C LEU A 148 7.17 5.18 5.37
N ALA A 149 5.93 4.96 4.93
CA ALA A 149 4.91 6.02 4.89
C ALA A 149 4.60 6.56 6.31
N VAL A 150 4.42 5.68 7.29
CA VAL A 150 4.18 6.07 8.69
C VAL A 150 5.38 6.82 9.28
N MET A 151 6.60 6.30 9.11
CA MET A 151 7.81 6.98 9.58
C MET A 151 7.98 8.36 8.95
N LEU A 152 7.62 8.51 7.66
CA LEU A 152 7.69 9.79 6.96
C LEU A 152 6.60 10.76 7.42
N ALA A 153 5.40 10.26 7.74
CA ALA A 153 4.31 11.05 8.31
C ALA A 153 4.66 11.55 9.73
N ASP A 154 5.22 10.70 10.59
CA ASP A 154 5.65 11.06 11.95
C ASP A 154 6.81 12.06 11.95
N LYS A 155 7.72 11.96 10.97
CA LYS A 155 8.91 12.83 10.87
C LYS A 155 8.68 14.08 10.03
N ARG A 156 7.44 14.34 9.60
CA ARG A 156 7.06 15.51 8.78
C ARG A 156 7.29 16.85 9.48
N GLU A 157 7.61 16.86 10.78
CA GLU A 157 7.96 18.06 11.54
C GLU A 157 9.47 18.41 11.45
N TYR A 158 10.32 17.53 10.94
CA TYR A 158 11.78 17.73 10.76
C TYR A 158 12.16 18.02 9.28
N ILE A 159 11.35 18.80 8.57
CA ILE A 159 11.51 19.11 7.13
C ILE A 159 12.87 19.75 6.78
N GLY A 160 13.64 20.25 7.75
CA GLY A 160 14.96 20.84 7.52
C GLY A 160 16.13 19.84 7.38
N ASP A 161 15.96 18.57 7.75
CA ASP A 161 17.10 17.67 7.98
C ASP A 161 16.91 16.30 7.29
N LEU A 162 16.92 16.33 5.94
CA LEU A 162 16.85 15.15 5.07
C LEU A 162 17.80 14.04 5.51
N LYS A 163 18.99 14.39 6.04
CA LYS A 163 20.01 13.43 6.47
C LYS A 163 19.55 12.59 7.67
N ASN A 164 18.79 13.18 8.60
CA ASN A 164 18.27 12.52 9.80
C ASN A 164 16.96 11.76 9.55
N ALA A 165 16.20 12.14 8.52
CA ALA A 165 15.03 11.38 8.06
C ALA A 165 15.42 10.17 7.20
N PHE A 166 16.40 10.32 6.30
CA PHE A 166 16.83 9.26 5.38
C PHE A 166 17.63 8.14 6.05
N MET A 167 18.47 8.44 7.05
CA MET A 167 19.30 7.42 7.71
C MET A 167 18.50 6.26 8.35
N PRO A 168 17.45 6.51 9.16
CA PRO A 168 16.64 5.43 9.72
C PRO A 168 15.82 4.69 8.66
N MET A 169 15.41 5.36 7.56
CA MET A 169 14.72 4.69 6.45
C MET A 169 15.66 3.71 5.72
N LEU A 170 16.92 4.08 5.51
CA LEU A 170 17.89 3.23 4.83
C LEU A 170 18.20 1.96 5.63
N PHE A 171 18.23 2.06 6.97
CA PHE A 171 18.45 0.90 7.85
C PHE A 171 17.37 -0.16 7.65
N TRP A 172 16.09 0.24 7.58
CA TRP A 172 14.97 -0.69 7.36
C TRP A 172 14.88 -1.22 5.92
N ILE A 173 15.47 -0.53 4.94
CA ILE A 173 15.54 -1.00 3.55
C ILE A 173 16.72 -1.97 3.36
N ALA A 174 17.81 -1.80 4.11
CA ALA A 174 19.03 -2.60 4.01
C ALA A 174 19.02 -3.89 4.84
N CYS A 175 18.18 -3.98 5.88
CA CYS A 175 17.87 -5.21 6.62
C CYS A 175 16.76 -6.00 5.94
#